data_AF-A0A0L0V578-F1
#
_entry.id   AF-A0A0L0V578-F1
#
_cell.length_a   1.000
_cell.length_b   1.000
_cell.length_c   1.000
_cell.angle_alpha   90.00
_cell.angle_beta   90.00
_cell.angle_gamma   90.00
#
_symmetry.space_group_name_H-M   'P 1'
#
loop_
_entity.id
_entity.type
_entity.pdbx_description
1 polymer ?
#
loop_
_entity_poly.entity_id
_entity_poly.type
_entity_poly.pdbx_seq_one_letter_code
_entity_poly.pdbx_strand_id
1 'polypeptide(L)'
;MSEIDTITTENGAEITVCQEHQWELCYKCCMDFTEMNQEAISDANKKKAASKHEMGDSLDPGQLRVGTEVRMPDRSGRKPPTPLDGKIVGVMEETDQDSDYCGDTCYVIKLVNNEMMTYPVDWVHDEWLVKLDGKYIPTSKVLALFSQ
;
A
#
# COMPACT_ATOMS: atom_id res chain seq x y z
N MET A 1 22.74 -22.67 19.31
CA MET A 1 21.69 -21.73 18.89
C MET A 1 22.35 -20.78 17.93
N SER A 2 21.83 -20.64 16.70
CA SER A 2 22.35 -19.62 15.78
C SER A 2 22.01 -18.24 16.32
N GLU A 3 22.90 -17.26 16.18
CA GLU A 3 22.65 -15.90 16.64
C GLU A 3 21.64 -15.22 15.71
N ILE A 4 20.54 -14.75 16.31
CA ILE A 4 19.50 -13.95 15.67
C ILE A 4 19.86 -12.49 15.94
N ASP A 5 19.82 -11.67 14.91
CA ASP A 5 20.14 -10.26 14.96
C ASP A 5 19.05 -9.42 14.30
N THR A 6 19.05 -8.12 14.57
CA THR A 6 18.16 -7.15 13.94
C THR A 6 18.99 -6.14 13.17
N ILE A 7 18.69 -5.98 11.88
CA ILE A 7 19.37 -4.99 11.04
C ILE A 7 18.37 -3.97 10.48
N THR A 8 18.84 -2.75 10.25
CA THR A 8 18.05 -1.70 9.60
C THR A 8 18.45 -1.61 8.13
N THR A 9 17.46 -1.74 7.27
CA THR A 9 17.63 -1.64 5.81
C THR A 9 17.63 -0.17 5.34
N GLU A 10 18.00 0.09 4.08
CA GLU A 10 18.10 1.45 3.52
C GLU A 10 16.76 2.21 3.44
N ASN A 11 15.63 1.51 3.44
CA ASN A 11 14.30 2.11 3.51
C ASN A 11 13.84 2.35 4.97
N GLY A 12 14.65 1.96 5.96
CA GLY A 12 14.37 2.09 7.38
C GLY A 12 13.61 0.92 7.99
N ALA A 13 13.40 -0.20 7.26
CA ALA A 13 12.79 -1.38 7.85
C ALA A 13 13.75 -2.05 8.83
N GLU A 14 13.26 -2.37 10.03
CA GLU A 14 13.92 -3.27 10.97
C GLU A 14 13.51 -4.69 10.64
N ILE A 15 14.49 -5.51 10.29
CA ILE A 15 14.27 -6.91 9.91
C ILE A 15 15.01 -7.82 10.87
N THR A 16 14.53 -9.05 11.01
CA THR A 16 15.21 -10.06 11.82
C THR A 16 15.95 -11.02 10.92
N VAL A 17 17.22 -11.29 11.22
CA VAL A 17 18.06 -12.19 10.42
C VAL A 17 18.72 -13.25 11.29
N CYS A 18 18.96 -14.41 10.72
CA CYS A 18 19.96 -15.35 11.23
C CYS A 18 21.25 -15.14 10.43
N GLN A 19 22.39 -14.95 11.09
CA GLN A 19 23.65 -14.65 10.40
C GLN A 19 24.04 -15.68 9.32
N GLU A 20 23.67 -16.95 9.51
CA GLU A 20 24.00 -18.03 8.56
C GLU A 20 23.06 -18.09 7.35
N HIS A 21 21.77 -17.76 7.53
CA HIS A 21 20.70 -17.99 6.54
C HIS A 21 19.91 -16.70 6.31
N GLN A 22 20.62 -15.57 6.31
CA GLN A 22 20.04 -14.24 6.21
C GLN A 22 18.97 -14.24 5.11
N TRP A 23 17.71 -13.95 5.48
CA TRP A 23 16.55 -13.88 4.59
C TRP A 23 15.89 -15.18 4.15
N GLU A 24 16.29 -16.34 4.67
CA GLU A 24 15.71 -17.65 4.31
C GLU A 24 15.10 -18.38 5.51
N LEU A 25 14.32 -19.43 5.25
CA LEU A 25 13.85 -20.35 6.29
C LEU A 25 15.02 -20.99 7.04
N CYS A 26 15.09 -20.80 8.36
CA CYS A 26 16.12 -21.39 9.19
C CYS A 26 15.55 -22.50 10.08
N TYR A 27 15.83 -23.76 9.72
CA TYR A 27 15.41 -24.93 10.52
C TYR A 27 16.05 -25.00 11.91
N LYS A 28 17.19 -24.33 12.12
CA LYS A 28 17.84 -24.25 13.46
C LYS A 28 17.11 -23.27 14.38
N CYS A 29 16.60 -22.16 13.81
CA CYS A 29 15.85 -21.15 14.54
C CYS A 29 14.33 -21.43 14.55
N CYS A 30 13.87 -22.38 13.73
CA CYS A 30 12.45 -22.68 13.48
C CYS A 30 11.66 -21.43 13.06
N MET A 31 12.27 -20.55 12.25
CA MET A 31 11.66 -19.31 11.78
C MET A 31 11.83 -19.16 10.27
N ASP A 32 10.76 -18.71 9.61
CA ASP A 32 10.81 -18.20 8.25
C ASP A 32 11.00 -16.68 8.32
N PHE A 33 12.17 -16.21 7.91
CA PHE A 33 12.47 -14.78 7.91
C PHE A 33 11.93 -14.09 6.65
N THR A 34 11.52 -14.84 5.63
CA THR A 34 11.13 -14.31 4.32
C THR A 34 9.88 -13.44 4.46
N GLU A 35 8.77 -14.05 4.89
CA GLU A 35 7.46 -13.39 5.01
C GLU A 35 7.51 -12.22 6.00
N MET A 36 8.07 -12.44 7.20
CA MET A 36 8.14 -11.41 8.23
C MET A 36 8.99 -10.21 7.80
N ASN A 37 10.14 -10.43 7.14
CA ASN A 37 10.97 -9.33 6.69
C ASN A 37 10.38 -8.64 5.46
N GLN A 38 9.71 -9.37 4.57
CA GLN A 38 8.96 -8.79 3.45
C GLN A 38 7.85 -7.86 3.96
N GLU A 39 7.07 -8.27 4.96
CA GLU A 39 6.06 -7.41 5.59
C GLU A 39 6.68 -6.14 6.17
N ALA A 40 7.77 -6.27 6.93
CA ALA A 40 8.48 -5.12 7.53
C ALA A 40 9.02 -4.15 6.47
N ILE A 41 9.58 -4.68 5.37
CA ILE A 41 10.03 -3.89 4.21
C ILE A 41 8.86 -3.19 3.53
N SER A 42 7.77 -3.91 3.28
CA SER A 42 6.57 -3.37 2.65
C SER A 42 6.02 -2.20 3.46
N ASP A 43 5.94 -2.34 4.78
CA ASP A 43 5.48 -1.27 5.66
C ASP A 43 6.42 -0.07 5.71
N ALA A 44 7.73 -0.29 5.72
CA ALA A 44 8.71 0.79 5.63
C ALA A 44 8.60 1.52 4.28
N ASN A 45 8.40 0.79 3.18
CA ASN A 45 8.20 1.35 1.85
C ASN A 45 6.93 2.21 1.78
N LYS A 46 5.80 1.72 2.30
CA LYS A 46 4.54 2.49 2.39
C LYS A 46 4.75 3.80 3.17
N LYS A 47 5.42 3.73 4.33
CA LYS A 47 5.73 4.92 5.15
C LYS A 47 6.63 5.91 4.42
N LYS A 48 7.69 5.40 3.78
CA LYS A 48 8.64 6.21 3.01
C LYS A 48 7.94 6.88 1.83
N ALA A 49 7.07 6.17 1.11
CA ALA A 49 6.27 6.71 0.03
C ALA A 49 5.31 7.80 0.52
N ALA A 50 4.59 7.56 1.62
CA ALA A 50 3.70 8.54 2.22
C ALA A 50 4.43 9.81 2.69
N SER A 51 5.68 9.69 3.17
CA SER A 51 6.47 10.84 3.62
C SER A 51 7.03 11.72 2.50
N LYS A 52 6.98 11.27 1.24
CA LYS A 52 7.50 12.05 0.10
C LYS A 52 6.55 13.16 -0.35
N HIS A 53 5.30 13.14 0.10
CA HIS A 53 4.25 14.01 -0.42
C HIS A 53 3.49 14.74 0.69
N GLU A 54 3.03 15.94 0.37
CA GLU A 54 2.12 16.73 1.18
C GLU A 54 0.67 16.60 0.68
N MET A 55 -0.29 16.99 1.52
CA MET A 55 -1.71 16.95 1.15
C MET A 55 -2.00 17.91 -0.02
N GLY A 56 -2.61 17.39 -1.08
CA GLY A 56 -2.93 18.13 -2.30
C GLY A 56 -1.89 18.00 -3.41
N ASP A 57 -0.74 17.38 -3.13
CA ASP A 57 0.31 17.17 -4.11
C ASP A 57 -0.22 16.43 -5.34
N SER A 58 0.24 16.90 -6.50
CA SER A 58 0.06 16.16 -7.75
C SER A 58 0.99 14.96 -7.74
N LEU A 59 0.47 13.82 -8.18
CA LEU A 59 1.29 12.66 -8.53
C LEU A 59 1.54 12.67 -10.04
N ASP A 60 1.73 11.51 -10.66
CA ASP A 60 1.92 11.44 -12.10
C ASP A 60 0.66 11.85 -12.88
N PRO A 61 0.79 12.29 -14.15
CA PRO A 61 -0.36 12.62 -14.99
C PRO A 61 -1.38 11.48 -15.03
N GLY A 62 -2.67 11.82 -14.84
CA GLY A 62 -3.76 10.84 -14.80
C GLY A 62 -3.97 10.19 -13.43
N GLN A 63 -3.10 10.41 -12.45
CA GLN A 63 -3.28 9.91 -11.10
C GLN A 63 -4.10 10.87 -10.22
N LEU A 64 -4.76 10.30 -9.22
CA LEU A 64 -5.44 11.05 -8.16
C LEU A 64 -4.40 11.75 -7.27
N ARG A 65 -4.77 12.91 -6.75
CA ARG A 65 -3.88 13.70 -5.88
C ARG A 65 -3.74 13.06 -4.50
N VAL A 66 -2.64 13.39 -3.85
CA VAL A 66 -2.48 13.07 -2.43
C VAL A 66 -3.55 13.79 -1.61
N GLY A 67 -4.14 13.08 -0.67
CA GLY A 67 -5.25 13.57 0.16
C GLY A 67 -6.64 13.24 -0.38
N THR A 68 -6.76 12.72 -1.60
CA THR A 68 -8.05 12.28 -2.15
C THR A 68 -8.65 11.16 -1.29
N GLU A 69 -9.88 11.38 -0.82
CA GLU A 69 -10.64 10.37 -0.07
C GLU A 69 -11.26 9.36 -1.03
N VAL A 70 -10.96 8.08 -0.79
CA VAL A 70 -11.37 6.96 -1.63
C VAL A 70 -12.12 5.90 -0.82
N ARG A 71 -13.00 5.18 -1.50
CA ARG A 71 -13.83 4.13 -0.91
C ARG A 71 -13.90 2.92 -1.83
N MET A 72 -13.51 1.75 -1.31
CA MET A 72 -13.86 0.47 -1.94
C MET A 72 -15.28 0.08 -1.50
N PRO A 73 -16.22 -0.12 -2.44
CA PRO A 73 -17.55 -0.62 -2.11
C PRO A 73 -17.51 -2.03 -1.51
N ASP A 74 -18.32 -2.28 -0.49
CA ASP A 74 -18.51 -3.64 0.03
C ASP A 74 -19.36 -4.47 -0.94
N ARG A 75 -18.74 -5.46 -1.60
CA ARG A 75 -19.39 -6.40 -2.53
C ARG A 75 -19.77 -7.74 -1.88
N SER A 76 -19.59 -7.90 -0.56
CA SER A 76 -19.84 -9.17 0.15
C SER A 76 -21.32 -9.52 0.32
N GLY A 77 -22.23 -8.57 0.10
CA GLY A 77 -23.67 -8.74 0.32
C GLY A 77 -24.11 -8.65 1.78
N ARG A 78 -23.20 -8.34 2.72
CA ARG A 78 -23.53 -8.09 4.13
C ARG A 78 -24.43 -6.85 4.30
N LYS A 79 -25.24 -6.86 5.36
CA LYS A 79 -26.14 -5.74 5.72
C LYS A 79 -25.98 -5.42 7.22
N PRO A 80 -25.58 -4.17 7.59
CA PRO A 80 -25.20 -3.09 6.69
C PRO A 80 -23.88 -3.38 5.95
N PRO A 81 -23.66 -2.78 4.76
CA PRO A 81 -22.37 -2.88 4.07
C PRO A 81 -21.27 -2.19 4.88
N THR A 82 -20.07 -2.74 4.85
CA THR A 82 -18.89 -2.19 5.52
C THR A 82 -17.83 -1.85 4.48
N PRO A 83 -17.93 -0.68 3.82
CA PRO A 83 -16.96 -0.28 2.81
C PRO A 83 -15.58 -0.02 3.42
N LEU A 84 -14.55 -0.11 2.60
CA LEU A 84 -13.19 0.23 3.00
C LEU A 84 -12.90 1.68 2.62
N ASP A 85 -12.84 2.54 3.64
CA ASP A 85 -12.58 3.96 3.47
C ASP A 85 -11.11 4.29 3.74
N GLY A 86 -10.53 5.14 2.90
CA GLY A 86 -9.17 5.59 3.06
C GLY A 86 -8.87 6.88 2.34
N LYS A 87 -7.59 7.25 2.38
CA LYS A 87 -7.05 8.45 1.77
C LYS A 87 -5.74 8.12 1.07
N ILE A 88 -5.59 8.60 -0.17
CA ILE A 88 -4.32 8.46 -0.90
C ILE A 88 -3.27 9.30 -0.19
N VAL A 89 -2.15 8.68 0.19
CA VAL A 89 -1.04 9.35 0.88
C VAL A 89 0.25 9.35 0.05
N GLY A 90 0.28 8.65 -1.07
CA GLY A 90 1.41 8.62 -1.99
C GLY A 90 1.25 7.51 -3.03
N VAL A 91 2.33 7.26 -3.77
CA VAL A 91 2.47 6.13 -4.68
C VAL A 91 3.80 5.43 -4.47
N MET A 92 3.84 4.15 -4.78
CA MET A 92 5.05 3.35 -4.84
C MET A 92 4.91 2.27 -5.91
N GLU A 93 6.03 1.76 -6.39
CA GLU A 93 6.06 0.53 -7.17
C GLU A 93 5.89 -0.66 -6.21
N GLU A 94 5.08 -1.64 -6.58
CA GLU A 94 4.99 -2.90 -5.86
C GLU A 94 6.27 -3.72 -6.13
N THR A 95 6.96 -4.12 -5.07
CA THR A 95 8.27 -4.79 -5.17
C THR A 95 8.23 -6.23 -4.72
N ASP A 96 7.12 -6.68 -4.14
CA ASP A 96 6.93 -8.07 -3.76
C ASP A 96 6.81 -8.96 -5.00
N GLN A 97 7.79 -9.84 -5.21
CA GLN A 97 7.85 -10.72 -6.38
C GLN A 97 6.75 -11.79 -6.38
N ASP A 98 6.14 -12.07 -5.23
CA ASP A 98 5.03 -13.02 -5.10
C ASP A 98 3.66 -12.34 -5.35
N SER A 99 3.64 -11.01 -5.48
CA SER A 99 2.44 -10.25 -5.83
C SER A 99 2.14 -10.34 -7.34
N ASP A 100 0.87 -10.55 -7.68
CA ASP A 100 0.38 -10.46 -9.06
C ASP A 100 0.59 -9.09 -9.71
N TYR A 101 0.93 -8.08 -8.91
CA TYR A 101 1.13 -6.69 -9.33
C TYR A 101 2.59 -6.23 -9.20
N CYS A 102 3.56 -7.16 -9.03
CA CYS A 102 4.97 -6.79 -8.95
C CYS A 102 5.40 -5.94 -10.15
N GLY A 103 5.98 -4.76 -9.87
CA GLY A 103 6.38 -3.77 -10.88
C GLY A 103 5.30 -2.75 -11.24
N ASP A 104 4.05 -2.92 -10.77
CA ASP A 104 2.99 -1.95 -11.01
C ASP A 104 3.10 -0.76 -10.05
N THR A 105 2.65 0.41 -10.53
CA THR A 105 2.47 1.57 -9.66
C THR A 105 1.19 1.42 -8.85
N CYS A 106 1.34 1.47 -7.53
CA CYS A 106 0.27 1.35 -6.56
C CYS A 106 0.08 2.66 -5.79
N TYR A 107 -1.18 3.02 -5.52
CA TYR A 107 -1.46 4.01 -4.49
C TYR A 107 -1.15 3.43 -3.11
N VAL A 108 -0.52 4.24 -2.26
CA VAL A 108 -0.51 4.00 -0.82
C VAL A 108 -1.74 4.66 -0.23
N ILE A 109 -2.62 3.85 0.35
CA ILE A 109 -3.89 4.27 0.91
C ILE A 109 -3.84 4.12 2.42
N LYS A 110 -3.99 5.22 3.14
CA LYS A 110 -4.16 5.22 4.60
C LYS A 110 -5.63 5.05 4.94
N LEU A 111 -5.96 3.94 5.57
CA LEU A 111 -7.31 3.61 6.02
C LEU A 111 -7.70 4.41 7.27
N VAL A 112 -8.99 4.45 7.59
CA VAL A 112 -9.53 5.16 8.76
C VAL A 112 -8.94 4.65 10.10
N ASN A 113 -8.58 3.37 10.16
CA ASN A 113 -7.91 2.76 11.33
C ASN A 113 -6.39 3.07 11.40
N ASN A 114 -5.87 3.92 10.52
CA ASN A 114 -4.46 4.27 10.33
C ASN A 114 -3.57 3.18 9.72
N GLU A 115 -4.11 2.02 9.35
CA GLU A 115 -3.36 1.03 8.57
C GLU A 115 -3.09 1.59 7.16
N MET A 116 -1.98 1.17 6.57
CA MET A 116 -1.63 1.50 5.20
C MET A 116 -1.70 0.24 4.35
N MET A 117 -2.32 0.37 3.19
CA MET A 117 -2.36 -0.66 2.17
C MET A 117 -1.90 -0.10 0.83
N THR A 118 -1.49 -1.00 -0.06
CA THR A 118 -1.23 -0.69 -1.46
C THR A 118 -2.37 -1.20 -2.33
N TYR A 119 -2.68 -0.49 -3.41
CA TYR A 119 -3.61 -0.96 -4.43
C TYR A 119 -3.20 -0.43 -5.81
N PRO A 120 -3.22 -1.24 -6.88
CA PRO A 120 -2.84 -0.80 -8.21
C PRO A 120 -3.63 0.43 -8.65
N VAL A 121 -2.95 1.38 -9.29
CA VAL A 121 -3.56 2.64 -9.73
C VAL A 121 -4.80 2.39 -10.61
N ASP A 122 -4.66 1.51 -11.60
CA ASP A 122 -5.73 1.20 -12.56
C ASP A 122 -6.96 0.59 -11.86
N TRP A 123 -6.74 -0.25 -10.85
CA TRP A 123 -7.85 -0.87 -10.12
C TRP A 123 -8.58 0.12 -9.21
N VAL A 124 -7.87 1.10 -8.63
CA VAL A 124 -8.52 2.21 -7.93
C VAL A 124 -9.34 3.06 -8.90
N HIS A 125 -8.88 3.21 -10.14
CA HIS A 125 -9.58 3.96 -11.17
C HIS A 125 -10.86 3.28 -11.65
N ASP A 126 -10.85 1.95 -11.72
CA ASP A 126 -11.97 1.15 -12.20
C ASP A 126 -12.99 0.80 -11.10
N GLU A 127 -12.51 0.45 -9.91
CA GLU A 127 -13.36 -0.20 -8.90
C GLU A 127 -13.75 0.68 -7.71
N TRP A 128 -12.97 1.73 -7.43
CA TRP A 128 -13.16 2.55 -6.25
C TRP A 128 -13.99 3.80 -6.54
N LEU A 129 -14.45 4.42 -5.46
CA LEU A 129 -15.16 5.69 -5.49
C LEU A 129 -14.29 6.78 -4.88
N VAL A 130 -14.32 7.98 -5.46
CA VAL A 130 -13.69 9.19 -4.91
C VAL A 130 -14.77 10.06 -4.27
N LYS A 131 -14.46 10.67 -3.13
CA LYS A 131 -15.35 11.64 -2.48
C LYS A 131 -15.15 13.04 -3.06
N LEU A 132 -16.22 13.59 -3.64
CA LEU A 132 -16.31 14.97 -4.13
C LEU A 132 -17.56 15.62 -3.54
N ASP A 133 -17.41 16.81 -2.95
CA ASP A 133 -18.51 17.57 -2.31
C ASP A 133 -19.36 16.72 -1.34
N GLY A 134 -18.70 15.83 -0.59
CA GLY A 134 -19.33 14.94 0.38
C GLY A 134 -20.02 13.70 -0.22
N LYS A 135 -19.96 13.50 -1.54
CA LYS A 135 -20.55 12.35 -2.22
C LYS A 135 -19.47 11.47 -2.83
N TYR A 136 -19.65 10.15 -2.76
CA TYR A 136 -18.78 9.19 -3.42
C TYR A 136 -19.24 8.98 -4.87
N ILE A 137 -18.31 9.14 -5.81
CA ILE A 137 -18.53 9.07 -7.26
C ILE A 137 -17.48 8.10 -7.84
N PRO A 138 -17.81 7.27 -8.84
CA PRO A 138 -16.83 6.38 -9.48
C PRO A 138 -15.58 7.14 -9.96
N THR A 139 -14.39 6.62 -9.63
CA THR A 139 -13.11 7.26 -9.98
C THR A 139 -12.99 7.51 -11.49
N SER A 140 -13.38 6.54 -12.32
CA SER A 140 -13.40 6.67 -13.78
C SER A 140 -14.15 7.90 -14.29
N LYS A 141 -15.27 8.28 -13.65
CA LYS A 141 -16.00 9.51 -14.00
C LYS A 141 -15.24 10.77 -13.61
N VAL A 142 -14.51 10.72 -12.50
CA VAL A 142 -13.73 11.84 -11.99
C VAL A 142 -12.54 12.12 -12.91
N LEU A 143 -11.82 11.08 -13.33
CA LEU A 143 -10.67 11.21 -14.22
C LEU A 143 -11.06 11.72 -15.62
N ALA A 144 -12.22 11.30 -16.13
CA ALA A 144 -12.76 11.81 -17.39
C ALA A 144 -13.01 13.33 -17.38
N LEU A 145 -13.29 13.93 -16.20
CA LEU A 145 -13.46 15.37 -16.06
C LEU A 145 -12.14 16.15 -16.12
N PHE A 146 -11.02 15.52 -15.78
CA PHE A 146 -9.68 16.13 -15.81
C PHE A 146 -8.95 15.92 -17.14
N SER A 147 -9.53 15.13 -18.04
CA SER A 147 -8.97 14.79 -19.36
C SER A 147 -9.44 15.72 -20.49
N GLN A 148 -10.17 16.80 -20.16
CA GLN A 148 -10.68 17.83 -21.09
C GLN A 148 -9.90 19.13 -20.92
#